data_AF-A0AA38BYY8-F1
#
_entry.id   AF-A0AA38BYY8-F1
#
_cell.length_a   1.000
_cell.length_b   1.000
_cell.length_c   1.000
_cell.angle_alpha   90.00
_cell.angle_beta   90.00
_cell.angle_gamma   90.00
#
_symmetry.space_group_name_H-M   'P 1'
#
loop_
_entity.id
_entity.type
_entity.pdbx_description
1 polymer ?
#
loop_
_entity_poly.entity_id
_entity_poly.type
_entity_poly.pdbx_seq_one_letter_code
_entity_poly.pdbx_strand_id
1 'polypeptide(L)' 'GQAKTLMFVHISPEAESYGETLSTLKFAERVATVELGAARSNKESAEVRELKEQ' A
#
# COMPACT_ATOMS: atom_id res chain seq x y z
N GLY A 1 5.88 7.88 -1.91
CA GLY A 1 6.88 7.01 -1.26
C GLY A 1 7.01 5.73 -2.05
N GLN A 2 8.18 5.06 -1.99
CA GLN A 2 8.38 3.76 -2.64
C GLN A 2 8.00 2.65 -1.67
N ALA A 3 6.86 1.98 -1.89
CA ALA A 3 6.41 0.87 -1.05
C ALA A 3 5.49 -0.06 -1.85
N LYS A 4 5.48 -1.34 -1.50
CA LYS A 4 4.44 -2.27 -1.95
C LYS A 4 3.31 -2.20 -0.93
N THR A 5 2.12 -1.79 -1.37
CA THR A 5 0.97 -1.62 -0.49
C THR A 5 -0.07 -2.70 -0.77
N LEU A 6 -0.55 -3.32 0.30
CA LEU A 6 -1.67 -4.25 0.29
C LEU A 6 -2.67 -3.76 1.32
N MET A 7 -3.93 -3.61 0.94
CA MET A 7 -5.00 -3.20 1.83
C MET A 7 -6.02 -4.33 1.95
N PHE A 8 -6.32 -4.74 3.18
CA PHE A 8 -7.45 -5.61 3.49
C PHE A 8 -8.61 -4.76 3.98
N VAL A 9 -9.80 -5.06 3.48
CA VAL A 9 -11.04 -4.37 3.84
C VAL A 9 -11.98 -5.39 4.43
N HIS A 10 -12.39 -5.18 5.68
CA HIS A 10 -13.40 -5.99 6.34
C HIS A 10 -14.72 -5.22 6.34
N ILE A 11 -15.79 -5.88 5.88
CA ILE A 11 -17.13 -5.30 5.80
C ILE A 11 -18.14 -6.21 6.52
N SER A 12 -19.16 -5.61 7.11
CA SER A 12 -20.30 -6.34 7.67
C SER A 12 -21.29 -6.68 6.56
N PRO A 13 -21.87 -7.90 6.51
CA PRO A 13 -22.91 -8.26 5.54
C PRO A 13 -24.30 -7.73 5.93
N GLU A 14 -24.43 -7.06 7.08
CA GLU A 14 -25.72 -6.58 7.59
C GLU A 14 -26.23 -5.36 6.81
N ALA A 15 -27.55 -5.31 6.55
CA ALA A 15 -28.17 -4.22 5.80
C ALA A 15 -28.05 -2.87 6.53
N GLU A 16 -28.03 -2.87 7.85
CA GLU A 16 -27.85 -1.68 8.69
C GLU A 16 -26.47 -1.04 8.49
N SER A 17 -25.45 -1.85 8.18
CA SER A 17 -24.08 -1.40 7.90
C SER A 17 -23.84 -0.97 6.45
N TYR A 18 -24.89 -0.86 5.62
CA TYR A 18 -24.75 -0.56 4.19
C TYR A 18 -24.04 0.79 3.94
N GLY A 19 -24.39 1.83 4.69
CA GLY A 19 -23.78 3.16 4.55
C GLY A 19 -22.28 3.17 4.85
N GLU A 20 -21.87 2.44 5.89
CA GLU A 20 -20.48 2.29 6.28
C GLU A 20 -19.70 1.43 5.27
N THR A 21 -20.32 0.34 4.81
CA THR A 21 -19.77 -0.56 3.78
C THR A 21 -19.51 0.20 2.49
N LEU A 22 -20.47 1.01 2.04
CA LEU A 22 -20.32 1.83 0.84
C LEU A 22 -19.18 2.84 0.97
N SER A 23 -19.08 3.50 2.12
CA SER A 23 -18.01 4.48 2.39
C SER A 23 -16.64 3.82 2.40
N THR A 24 -16.55 2.61 2.97
CA THR A 24 -15.33 1.80 3.04
C THR A 24 -14.89 1.33 1.66
N LEU A 25 -15.81 0.84 0.83
CA LEU A 25 -15.53 0.42 -0.54
C LEU A 25 -15.07 1.60 -1.42
N LYS A 26 -15.71 2.77 -1.31
CA LYS A 26 -15.28 3.99 -2.02
C LYS A 26 -13.88 4.44 -1.61
N PHE A 27 -13.51 4.25 -0.35
CA PHE A 27 -12.15 4.53 0.11
C PHE A 27 -11.15 3.54 -0.49
N ALA A 28 -11.47 2.24 -0.46
CA ALA A 28 -10.63 1.19 -1.03
C ALA A 28 -10.41 1.38 -2.54
N GLU A 29 -11.45 1.78 -3.28
CA GLU A 29 -11.36 2.14 -4.70
C GLU A 29 -10.32 3.24 -4.94
N ARG A 30 -10.40 4.33 -4.16
CA ARG A 30 -9.41 5.42 -4.27
C ARG A 30 -8.01 4.91 -3.95
N VAL A 31 -7.84 4.10 -2.91
CA VAL A 31 -6.54 3.53 -2.52
C VAL A 31 -5.98 2.60 -3.60
N ALA A 32 -6.82 1.83 -4.28
CA ALA A 32 -6.39 0.96 -5.38
C ALA A 32 -5.83 1.76 -6.58
N THR A 33 -6.32 2.98 -6.79
CA THR A 33 -5.81 3.89 -7.83
C THR A 33 -4.57 4.69 -7.40
N VAL A 34 -4.12 4.57 -6.15
CA VAL A 34 -2.92 5.28 -5.68
C VAL A 34 -1.69 4.63 -6.30
N GLU A 35 -1.11 5.30 -7.29
CA GLU A 35 0.19 4.93 -7.83
C GLU A 35 1.30 5.33 -6.86
N LEU A 36 1.77 4.37 -6.07
CA LEU A 36 3.05 4.47 -5.39
C LEU A 36 4.14 4.11 -6.41
N GLY A 37 5.04 5.05 -6.69
CA GLY A 37 6.15 4.82 -7.62
C GLY A 37 6.89 3.51 -7.30
N ALA A 38 7.38 2.84 -8.35
CA ALA A 38 7.91 1.47 -8.29
C ALA A 38 8.71 1.21 -7.01
N ALA A 39 8.20 0.30 -6.18
CA ALA A 39 8.88 -0.13 -4.97
C ALA A 39 10.19 -0.84 -5.35
N ARG A 40 11.31 -0.11 -5.27
CA ARG A 40 12.64 -0.70 -5.46
C ARG A 40 12.99 -1.51 -4.23
N SER A 41 13.60 -2.70 -4.42
CA SER A 41 14.17 -3.42 -3.28
C SER A 41 15.32 -2.57 -2.72
N ASN A 42 15.27 -2.21 -1.43
CA ASN A 42 16.42 -1.66 -0.74
C ASN A 42 17.42 -2.80 -0.46
N LYS A 43 18.00 -3.36 -1.53
CA LYS A 43 19.18 -4.21 -1.44
C LYS A 43 20.35 -3.24 -1.34
N GLU A 44 20.74 -2.88 -0.13
CA GLU A 44 22.10 -2.42 0.10
C GLU A 44 22.99 -3.63 -0.20
N SER A 45 23.37 -3.79 -1.48
CA SER A 45 24.42 -4.74 -1.86
C SER A 45 25.63 -4.37 -1.00
N ALA A 46 26.29 -5.35 -0.40
CA ALA A 46 27.53 -5.14 0.34
C ALA A 46 28.56 -4.32 -0.46
N GLU A 47 28.47 -4.37 -1.80
CA GLU A 47 29.28 -3.59 -2.75
C GLU A 47 29.10 -2.06 -2.61
N VAL A 48 27.92 -1.56 -2.19
CA VAL A 48 27.67 -0.10 -2.04
C VAL A 48 28.25 0.44 -0.74
N ARG A 49 28.42 -0.41 0.29
CA ARG A 49 29.05 -0.01 1.55
C ARG A 49 30.57 0.18 1.38
N GLU A 50 31.22 -0.67 0.58
CA GLU A 50 32.66 -0.55 0.29
C GLU A 50 33.01 0.67 -0.59
N LEU A 51 32.09 1.11 -1.46
CA LEU A 51 32.28 2.32 -2.30
C LEU A 51 32.05 3.65 -1.55
N LYS A 52 31.45 3.63 -0.35
CA LYS A 52 31.27 4.83 0.51
C LYS A 52 32.37 5.01 1.55
N GLU A 53 33.25 4.02 1.73
CA GLU A 53 34.40 4.07 2.65
C GLU A 53 35.72 4.43 1.93
N GLN A 54 35.66 4.90 0.67
CA GLN A 54 36.82 5.40 -0.08
C GLN A 54 36.73 6.91 -0.33
#